data_AF-A0A0M8SVZ0-F1
#
_entry.id   AF-A0A0M8SVZ0-F1
#
_cell.length_a   1.000
_cell.length_b   1.000
_cell.length_c   1.000
_cell.angle_alpha   90.00
_cell.angle_beta   90.00
_cell.angle_gamma   90.00
#
_symmetry.space_group_name_H-M   'P 1'
#
loop_
_entity.id
_entity.type
_entity.pdbx_description
1 polymer ?
#
loop_
_entity_poly.entity_id
_entity_poly.type
_entity_poly.pdbx_seq_one_letter_code
_entity_poly.pdbx_strand_id
1 'polypeptide(L)'
;MYAAHLAADYPLQTDHQAKHKADRGTTGWAANLVHAGTHATSALALVVAVVVLDLPVGILQAALALAWIAGTHAVIDRRWPVAHWMRLARQTTWAQNGGAAHVDQTAHALVLVVAALALTTTS
;
A
#
# COMPACT_ATOMS: atom_id res chain seq x y z
N MET A 1 -4.47 6.71 8.41
CA MET A 1 -4.06 5.92 7.23
C MET A 1 -3.02 4.85 7.56
N TYR A 2 -1.82 5.22 8.03
CA TYR A 2 -0.71 4.25 8.22
C TYR A 2 -1.07 3.01 9.07
N ALA A 3 -1.63 3.19 10.26
CA ALA A 3 -2.02 2.06 11.12
C ALA A 3 -3.06 1.12 10.46
N ALA A 4 -4.02 1.67 9.71
CA ALA A 4 -5.01 0.88 8.99
C ALA A 4 -4.39 0.13 7.81
N HIS A 5 -3.38 0.70 7.16
CA HIS A 5 -2.60 0.02 6.12
C HIS A 5 -1.79 -1.14 6.70
N LEU A 6 -1.11 -0.95 7.84
CA LEU A 6 -0.44 -2.05 8.54
C LEU A 6 -1.43 -3.15 8.95
N ALA A 7 -2.63 -2.77 9.39
CA ALA A 7 -3.68 -3.73 9.72
C ALA A 7 -4.10 -4.55 8.48
N ALA A 8 -4.19 -3.92 7.31
CA ALA A 8 -4.48 -4.60 6.05
C ALA A 8 -3.36 -5.59 5.64
N ASP A 9 -2.09 -5.19 5.75
CA ASP A 9 -0.94 -6.00 5.33
C ASP A 9 -0.55 -7.13 6.27
N TYR A 10 -0.85 -6.98 7.56
CA TYR A 10 -0.47 -7.96 8.58
C TYR A 10 -1.67 -8.77 9.09
N PRO A 11 -2.49 -8.29 10.06
CA PRO A 11 -3.53 -9.12 10.66
C PRO A 11 -4.71 -9.45 9.74
N LEU A 12 -4.97 -8.66 8.70
CA LEU A 12 -6.09 -8.90 7.77
C LEU A 12 -5.68 -9.60 6.47
N GLN A 13 -4.37 -9.71 6.21
CA GLN A 13 -3.86 -10.45 5.08
C GLN A 13 -3.81 -11.95 5.38
N THR A 14 -4.33 -12.76 4.47
CA THR A 14 -4.25 -14.24 4.58
C THR A 14 -2.96 -14.78 4.00
N ASP A 15 -2.55 -15.97 4.42
CA ASP A 15 -1.37 -16.66 3.86
C ASP A 15 -1.50 -16.89 2.35
N HIS A 16 -2.70 -17.18 1.85
CA HIS A 16 -2.95 -17.34 0.42
C HIS A 16 -2.65 -16.04 -0.33
N GLN A 17 -3.17 -14.90 0.14
CA GLN A 17 -2.88 -13.60 -0.45
C GLN A 17 -1.37 -13.30 -0.42
N ALA A 18 -0.74 -13.47 0.74
CA ALA A 18 0.69 -13.22 0.93
C ALA A 18 1.55 -14.06 -0.02
N LYS A 19 1.18 -15.33 -0.23
CA LYS A 19 1.93 -16.25 -1.08
C LYS A 19 1.75 -15.93 -2.57
N HIS A 20 0.53 -15.60 -2.99
CA HIS A 20 0.17 -15.57 -4.41
C HIS A 20 0.09 -14.17 -5.03
N LYS A 21 0.03 -13.07 -4.25
CA LYS A 21 -0.12 -11.70 -4.78
C LYS A 21 1.00 -11.20 -5.70
N ALA A 22 2.15 -11.89 -5.71
CA ALA A 22 3.28 -11.61 -6.58
C ALA A 22 3.38 -12.56 -7.80
N ASP A 23 2.59 -13.65 -7.83
CA ASP A 23 2.65 -14.65 -8.89
C ASP A 23 2.27 -14.05 -10.25
N ARG A 24 2.88 -14.53 -11.33
CA ARG A 24 2.60 -14.04 -12.69
C ARG A 24 1.20 -14.48 -13.16
N GLY A 25 0.62 -13.69 -14.06
CA GLY A 25 -0.66 -14.02 -14.70
C GLY A 25 -1.89 -13.65 -13.88
N THR A 26 -3.05 -14.10 -14.35
CA THR A 26 -4.37 -13.71 -13.84
C THR A 26 -4.60 -14.13 -12.39
N THR A 27 -4.18 -15.32 -11.99
CA THR A 27 -4.34 -15.82 -10.62
C THR A 27 -3.60 -14.96 -9.60
N GLY A 28 -2.37 -14.55 -9.89
CA GLY A 28 -1.61 -13.69 -8.99
C GLY A 28 -2.16 -12.26 -8.95
N TRP A 29 -2.69 -11.74 -10.06
CA TRP A 29 -3.42 -10.47 -10.06
C TRP A 29 -4.73 -10.55 -9.26
N ALA A 30 -5.46 -11.65 -9.35
CA ALA A 30 -6.66 -11.87 -8.54
C ALA A 30 -6.31 -11.89 -7.05
N ALA A 31 -5.28 -12.64 -6.64
CA ALA A 31 -4.81 -12.66 -5.25
C ALA A 31 -4.39 -11.27 -4.76
N ASN A 32 -3.73 -10.49 -5.62
CA ASN A 32 -3.34 -9.11 -5.33
C ASN A 32 -4.55 -8.19 -5.18
N LEU A 33 -5.53 -8.23 -6.09
CA LEU A 33 -6.74 -7.41 -6.00
C LEU A 33 -7.60 -7.76 -4.78
N VAL A 34 -7.71 -9.05 -4.44
CA VAL A 34 -8.42 -9.48 -3.22
C VAL A 34 -7.72 -8.94 -1.97
N HIS A 35 -6.39 -8.96 -1.94
CA HIS A 35 -5.62 -8.34 -0.87
C HIS A 35 -5.78 -6.82 -0.85
N ALA A 36 -5.70 -6.14 -1.99
CA ALA A 36 -5.95 -4.71 -2.09
C ALA A 36 -7.32 -4.32 -1.51
N GLY A 37 -8.33 -5.19 -1.64
CA GLY A 37 -9.64 -5.03 -1.01
C GLY A 37 -9.60 -4.91 0.52
N THR A 38 -8.61 -5.53 1.20
CA THR A 38 -8.43 -5.38 2.65
C THR A 38 -8.04 -3.96 3.08
N HIS A 39 -7.51 -3.15 2.15
CA HIS A 39 -7.22 -1.73 2.38
C HIS A 39 -8.46 -0.83 2.36
N ALA A 40 -9.67 -1.40 2.23
CA ALA A 40 -10.90 -0.69 2.55
C ALA A 40 -10.86 -0.09 3.97
N THR A 41 -10.13 -0.72 4.91
CA THR A 41 -9.88 -0.16 6.25
C THR A 41 -9.08 1.15 6.21
N SER A 42 -8.11 1.28 5.30
CA SER A 42 -7.39 2.52 5.06
C SER A 42 -8.32 3.58 4.51
N ALA A 43 -9.12 3.26 3.49
CA ALA A 43 -10.10 4.20 2.93
C ALA A 43 -11.11 4.67 3.99
N LEU A 44 -11.61 3.76 4.82
CA LEU A 44 -12.49 4.09 5.94
C LEU A 44 -11.79 5.03 6.94
N ALA A 45 -10.52 4.78 7.27
CA ALA A 45 -9.77 5.64 8.17
C ALA A 45 -9.59 7.07 7.61
N LEU A 46 -9.49 7.24 6.28
CA LEU A 46 -9.49 8.56 5.64
C LEU A 46 -10.84 9.25 5.84
N VAL A 47 -11.94 8.55 5.54
CA VAL A 47 -13.30 9.09 5.70
C VAL A 47 -13.55 9.53 7.14
N VAL A 48 -13.20 8.68 8.12
CA VAL A 48 -13.32 9.01 9.55
C VAL A 48 -12.49 10.24 9.88
N ALA A 49 -11.25 10.35 9.41
CA ALA A 49 -10.42 11.52 9.66
C ALA A 49 -11.03 12.80 9.07
N VAL A 50 -11.53 12.75 7.83
CA VAL A 50 -12.18 13.91 7.17
C VAL A 50 -13.40 14.37 7.97
N VAL A 51 -14.25 13.44 8.41
CA VAL A 51 -15.48 13.77 9.15
C VAL A 51 -15.19 14.26 10.58
N VAL A 52 -14.31 13.56 11.31
CA VAL A 52 -14.03 13.88 12.72
C VAL A 52 -13.22 15.16 12.88
N LEU A 53 -12.31 15.43 11.94
CA LEU A 53 -11.43 16.60 11.99
C LEU A 53 -11.92 17.77 11.12
N ASP A 54 -13.10 17.64 10.51
CA ASP A 54 -13.70 18.65 9.61
C ASP A 54 -12.73 19.12 8.51
N LEU A 55 -12.05 18.16 7.87
CA LEU A 55 -11.04 18.48 6.86
C LEU A 55 -11.73 18.84 5.53
N PRO A 56 -11.30 19.92 4.84
CA PRO A 56 -11.89 20.36 3.57
C PRO A 56 -11.42 19.50 2.38
N VAL A 57 -11.56 18.18 2.46
CA VAL A 57 -11.14 17.26 1.41
C VAL A 57 -12.29 17.06 0.42
N GLY A 58 -12.10 17.56 -0.82
CA GLY A 58 -13.05 17.33 -1.90
C GLY A 58 -13.11 15.85 -2.34
N ILE A 59 -14.28 15.43 -2.83
CA ILE A 59 -14.54 14.04 -3.24
C ILE A 59 -13.59 13.60 -4.36
N LEU A 60 -13.33 14.47 -5.34
CA LEU A 60 -12.44 14.15 -6.45
C LEU A 60 -11.00 13.95 -5.97
N GLN A 61 -10.52 14.81 -5.08
CA GLN A 61 -9.19 14.73 -4.48
C GLN A 61 -9.04 13.43 -3.67
N ALA A 62 -10.05 13.09 -2.86
CA ALA A 62 -10.08 11.83 -2.12
C ALA A 62 -10.03 10.62 -3.08
N ALA A 63 -10.84 10.63 -4.15
CA ALA A 63 -10.86 9.55 -5.14
C ALA A 63 -9.51 9.39 -5.84
N LEU A 64 -8.87 10.48 -6.24
CA LEU A 64 -7.54 10.46 -6.87
C LEU A 64 -6.47 9.94 -5.91
N ALA A 65 -6.50 10.37 -4.64
CA ALA A 65 -5.57 9.88 -3.63
C ALA A 65 -5.75 8.38 -3.36
N LEU A 66 -6.99 7.90 -3.27
CA LEU A 66 -7.29 6.47 -3.11
C LEU A 66 -6.86 5.66 -4.34
N ALA A 67 -7.08 6.16 -5.56
CA ALA A 67 -6.64 5.52 -6.78
C ALA A 67 -5.10 5.43 -6.86
N TRP A 68 -4.41 6.50 -6.46
CA TRP A 68 -2.94 6.53 -6.35
C TRP A 68 -2.43 5.48 -5.37
N ILE A 69 -2.99 5.45 -4.15
CA ILE A 69 -2.62 4.47 -3.12
C ILE A 69 -2.88 3.04 -3.63
N ALA A 70 -4.08 2.74 -4.14
CA ALA A 70 -4.42 1.40 -4.61
C ALA A 70 -3.53 0.94 -5.78
N GLY A 71 -3.28 1.83 -6.75
CA GLY A 71 -2.46 1.52 -7.92
C GLY A 71 -1.00 1.26 -7.56
N THR A 72 -0.40 2.13 -6.76
CA THR A 72 0.98 1.94 -6.30
C THR A 72 1.12 0.73 -5.38
N HIS A 73 0.15 0.49 -4.49
CA HIS A 73 0.10 -0.70 -3.64
C HIS A 73 0.14 -1.98 -4.46
N ALA A 74 -0.76 -2.09 -5.44
CA ALA A 74 -0.84 -3.26 -6.31
C ALA A 74 0.47 -3.52 -7.07
N VAL A 75 1.19 -2.47 -7.48
CA VAL A 75 2.49 -2.56 -8.14
C VAL A 75 3.61 -2.97 -7.18
N ILE A 76 3.69 -2.36 -5.99
CA ILE A 76 4.71 -2.68 -4.97
C ILE A 76 4.59 -4.15 -4.56
N ASP A 77 3.36 -4.63 -4.36
CA ASP A 77 3.04 -6.00 -3.99
C ASP A 77 3.44 -7.06 -5.02
N ARG A 78 3.80 -6.62 -6.24
CA ARG A 78 4.41 -7.52 -7.24
C ARG A 78 5.84 -7.91 -6.86
N ARG A 79 6.40 -7.33 -5.80
CA ARG A 79 7.73 -7.59 -5.18
C ARG A 79 8.94 -7.34 -6.07
N TRP A 80 8.79 -7.33 -7.40
CA TRP A 80 9.87 -6.99 -8.31
C TRP A 80 10.41 -5.57 -8.11
N PRO A 81 9.62 -4.52 -7.75
CA PRO A 81 10.17 -3.20 -7.53
C PRO A 81 11.09 -3.18 -6.30
N VAL A 82 10.63 -3.78 -5.19
CA VAL A 82 11.40 -3.94 -3.96
C VAL A 82 12.67 -4.76 -4.21
N ALA A 83 12.56 -5.90 -4.90
CA ALA A 83 13.70 -6.74 -5.24
C ALA A 83 14.69 -6.01 -6.15
N HIS A 84 14.21 -5.20 -7.10
CA HIS A 84 15.05 -4.38 -7.97
C HIS A 84 15.80 -3.32 -7.17
N TRP A 85 15.10 -2.58 -6.31
CA TRP A 85 15.69 -1.59 -5.42
C TRP A 85 16.77 -2.20 -4.52
N MET A 86 16.48 -3.31 -3.85
CA MET A 86 17.43 -3.95 -2.95
C MET A 86 18.68 -4.46 -3.67
N ARG A 87 18.58 -4.85 -4.96
CA ARG A 87 19.76 -5.16 -5.79
C ARG A 87 20.59 -3.91 -6.06
N LEU A 88 19.97 -2.80 -6.45
CA LEU A 88 20.66 -1.52 -6.69
C LEU A 88 21.35 -1.00 -5.42
N ALA A 89 20.67 -1.11 -4.28
CA ALA A 89 21.19 -0.72 -2.97
C ALA A 89 22.23 -1.70 -2.38
N ARG A 90 22.54 -2.81 -3.09
CA ARG A 90 23.44 -3.90 -2.63
C ARG A 90 23.02 -4.53 -1.30
N GLN A 91 21.71 -4.62 -1.04
CA GLN A 91 21.10 -5.16 0.17
C GLN A 91 20.71 -6.64 0.03
N THR A 92 21.43 -7.43 -0.77
CA THR A 92 21.04 -8.80 -1.15
C THR A 92 20.98 -9.76 0.03
N THR A 93 21.97 -9.73 0.93
CA THR A 93 21.97 -10.57 2.14
C THR A 93 20.83 -10.19 3.07
N TRP A 94 20.56 -8.90 3.26
CA TRP A 94 19.44 -8.46 4.09
C TRP A 94 18.09 -8.88 3.51
N ALA A 95 17.92 -8.79 2.19
CA ALA A 95 16.72 -9.26 1.49
C ALA A 95 16.42 -10.74 1.78
N GLN A 96 17.45 -11.59 1.82
CA GLN A 96 17.33 -13.02 2.13
C GLN A 96 17.03 -13.31 3.61
N ASN A 97 17.30 -12.35 4.50
CA ASN A 97 17.11 -12.48 5.95
C ASN A 97 15.93 -11.63 6.46
N GLY A 98 14.85 -11.51 5.67
CA GLY A 98 13.61 -10.84 6.07
C GLY A 98 13.57 -9.31 5.84
N GLY A 99 14.64 -8.72 5.31
CA GLY A 99 14.70 -7.28 5.03
C GLY A 99 13.71 -6.81 3.97
N ALA A 100 13.31 -7.68 3.04
CA ALA A 100 12.40 -7.32 1.96
C ALA A 100 11.06 -6.76 2.46
N ALA A 101 10.50 -7.32 3.53
CA ALA A 101 9.25 -6.84 4.12
C ALA A 101 9.39 -5.40 4.67
N HIS A 102 10.55 -5.02 5.20
CA HIS A 102 10.79 -3.69 5.75
C HIS A 102 10.88 -2.64 4.63
N VAL A 103 11.56 -2.98 3.53
CA VAL A 103 11.66 -2.10 2.35
C VAL A 103 10.30 -1.96 1.67
N ASP A 104 9.55 -3.05 1.57
CA ASP A 104 8.18 -3.08 1.05
C ASP A 104 7.25 -2.14 1.84
N GLN A 105 7.17 -2.29 3.15
CA GLN A 105 6.37 -1.41 4.01
C GLN A 105 6.83 0.04 3.98
N THR A 106 8.13 0.29 3.86
CA THR A 106 8.65 1.65 3.72
C THR A 106 8.18 2.28 2.41
N ALA A 107 8.18 1.54 1.30
CA ALA A 107 7.68 2.02 0.03
C ALA A 107 6.19 2.41 0.11
N HIS A 108 5.38 1.57 0.76
CA HIS A 108 3.97 1.88 0.99
C HIS A 108 3.77 3.10 1.91
N ALA A 109 4.54 3.20 3.00
CA ALA A 109 4.49 4.35 3.89
C ALA A 109 4.83 5.66 3.16
N LEU A 110 5.82 5.64 2.26
CA LEU A 110 6.17 6.80 1.44
C LEU A 110 5.02 7.21 0.51
N VAL A 111 4.35 6.24 -0.13
CA VAL A 111 3.14 6.49 -0.93
C VAL A 111 2.06 7.17 -0.10
N LEU A 112 1.80 6.66 1.11
CA LEU A 112 0.79 7.24 2.01
C LEU A 112 1.14 8.67 2.42
N VAL A 113 2.42 8.98 2.67
CA VAL A 113 2.89 10.34 2.96
C VAL A 113 2.66 11.26 1.76
N VAL A 114 3.04 10.84 0.55
CA VAL A 114 2.82 11.63 -0.67
C VAL A 114 1.33 11.90 -0.89
N ALA A 115 0.47 10.89 -0.70
CA ALA A 115 -0.98 11.06 -0.81
C ALA A 115 -1.53 12.04 0.24
N ALA A 116 -1.07 11.94 1.49
CA ALA A 116 -1.47 12.86 2.55
C ALA A 116 -1.06 14.31 2.22
N LEU A 117 0.17 14.53 1.75
CA LEU A 117 0.64 15.86 1.35
C LEU A 117 -0.19 16.42 0.18
N ALA A 118 -0.46 15.63 -0.85
CA ALA A 118 -1.25 16.07 -2.01
C ALA A 118 -2.69 16.48 -1.62
N LEU A 119 -3.29 15.80 -0.63
CA LEU A 119 -4.60 16.18 -0.09
C LEU A 119 -4.55 17.52 0.65
N THR A 120 -3.45 17.86 1.33
CA THR A 120 -3.31 19.15 2.03
C THR A 120 -3.07 20.34 1.11
N THR A 121 -2.45 20.14 -0.06
CA THR A 121 -2.12 21.23 -1.00
C THR A 121 -3.27 21.61 -1.93
N THR A 122 -4.38 20.89 -1.87
CA THR A 122 -5.56 21.08 -2.74
C THR A 122 -6.80 21.49 -1.96
N SER A 123 -6.61 21.81 -0.67
CA SER A 123 -7.57 22.30 0.32
C SER A 123 -7.61 23.82 0.36
#